data_AF-A0ABD0NX28-F1
#
_entry.id   AF-A0ABD0NX28-F1
#
_cell.length_a   1.000
_cell.length_b   1.000
_cell.length_c   1.000
_cell.angle_alpha   90.00
_cell.angle_beta   90.00
_cell.angle_gamma   90.00
#
_symmetry.space_group_name_H-M   'P 1'
#
loop_
_entity.id
_entity.type
_entity.pdbx_description
1 polymer ?
#
loop_
_entity_poly.entity_id
_entity_poly.type
_entity_poly.pdbx_seq_one_letter_code
_entity_poly.pdbx_strand_id
1 'polypeptide(L)'
;PSVFQQPVIFLGADVTHPPAGDGKKPSIAAVVGSMDGHPSRYCATVRVQTSRQDLSQEQFYSQEVIQDLTNMFYKSTRFKPTRIIYYRGGVSEGQMKQ
;
A
#
# COMPACT_ATOMS: atom_id res chain seq x y z
N PRO A 1 23.00 3.70 1.82
CA PRO A 1 22.79 2.32 1.30
C PRO A 1 22.57 2.33 -0.22
N SER A 2 22.95 1.27 -0.95
CA SER A 2 22.89 1.25 -2.42
C SER A 2 21.48 1.45 -3.00
N VAL A 3 20.45 1.04 -2.26
CA VAL A 3 19.04 1.21 -2.65
C VAL A 3 18.62 2.67 -2.85
N PHE A 4 19.26 3.63 -2.16
CA PHE A 4 18.95 5.06 -2.25
C PHE A 4 19.75 5.79 -3.33
N GLN A 5 20.64 5.12 -4.07
CA GLN A 5 21.42 5.74 -5.15
C GLN A 5 20.57 6.03 -6.40
N GLN A 6 19.38 5.45 -6.48
CA GLN A 6 18.38 5.72 -7.51
C GLN A 6 17.04 6.05 -6.84
N PRO A 7 16.15 6.81 -7.50
CA PRO A 7 14.84 7.11 -6.95
C PRO A 7 14.07 5.82 -6.60
N VAL A 8 13.62 5.74 -5.36
CA VAL A 8 12.87 4.61 -4.80
C VAL A 8 11.69 5.14 -4.01
N ILE A 9 10.54 4.48 -4.14
CA ILE A 9 9.36 4.73 -3.31
C ILE A 9 9.17 3.57 -2.34
N PHE A 10 8.95 3.90 -1.07
CA PHE A 10 8.61 2.95 -0.03
C PHE A 10 7.11 2.99 0.22
N LEU A 11 6.47 1.84 0.09
CA LEU A 11 5.05 1.67 0.31
C LEU A 11 4.82 0.81 1.55
N GLY A 12 3.83 1.18 2.36
CA GLY A 12 3.35 0.38 3.48
C GLY A 12 1.87 0.12 3.32
N ALA A 13 1.43 -1.12 3.48
CA ALA A 13 0.04 -1.52 3.32
C ALA A 13 -0.43 -2.41 4.46
N ASP A 14 -1.64 -2.16 4.94
CA ASP A 14 -2.28 -2.96 5.97
C ASP A 14 -3.79 -3.05 5.76
N VAL A 15 -4.39 -4.12 6.29
CA VAL A 15 -5.84 -4.28 6.34
C VAL A 15 -6.24 -4.56 7.79
N THR A 16 -7.04 -3.67 8.35
CA THR A 16 -7.61 -3.83 9.68
C THR A 16 -9.00 -4.45 9.57
N HIS A 17 -9.18 -5.60 10.23
CA HIS A 17 -10.45 -6.30 10.31
C HIS A 17 -11.25 -5.88 11.55
N PRO A 18 -12.59 -5.96 11.51
CA PRO A 18 -13.41 -5.80 12.71
C PRO A 18 -13.14 -6.93 13.73
N PRO A 19 -13.57 -6.75 15.00
CA PRO A 19 -13.41 -7.76 16.05
C PRO A 19 -13.98 -9.12 15.64
N ALA A 20 -13.36 -10.20 16.16
CA ALA A 20 -13.84 -11.56 15.92
C ALA A 20 -15.32 -11.70 16.31
N GLY A 21 -16.13 -12.26 15.40
CA GLY A 21 -17.58 -12.43 15.56
C GLY A 21 -18.44 -11.33 14.90
N ASP A 22 -17.85 -10.22 14.45
CA ASP A 22 -18.56 -9.17 13.72
C ASP A 22 -18.44 -9.37 12.19
N GLY A 23 -19.40 -10.08 11.60
CA GLY A 23 -19.46 -10.31 10.14
C GLY A 23 -20.15 -9.19 9.35
N LYS A 24 -20.62 -8.13 10.01
CA LYS A 24 -21.38 -7.05 9.36
C LYS A 24 -20.52 -5.83 9.07
N LYS A 25 -19.51 -5.56 9.90
CA LYS A 25 -18.60 -4.44 9.68
C LYS A 25 -17.62 -4.73 8.53
N PRO A 26 -17.32 -3.72 7.70
CA PRO A 26 -16.30 -3.86 6.66
C PRO A 26 -14.89 -3.85 7.27
N SER A 27 -13.93 -4.35 6.50
CA SER A 27 -12.50 -4.15 6.77
C SER A 27 -12.04 -2.81 6.21
N ILE A 28 -10.91 -2.30 6.69
CA ILE A 28 -10.33 -1.05 6.20
C ILE A 28 -8.94 -1.35 5.67
N ALA A 29 -8.72 -1.06 4.39
CA ALA A 29 -7.41 -1.14 3.76
C ALA A 29 -6.78 0.25 3.71
N ALA A 30 -5.50 0.33 4.05
CA ALA A 30 -4.73 1.54 3.95
C ALA A 30 -3.39 1.26 3.28
N VAL A 31 -2.96 2.18 2.41
CA VAL A 31 -1.62 2.17 1.81
C VAL A 31 -1.02 3.56 1.96
N VAL A 32 0.25 3.61 2.34
CA VAL A 32 1.04 4.83 2.39
C VAL A 32 2.21 4.74 1.43
N GLY A 33 2.66 5.88 0.92
CA GLY A 33 3.87 5.97 0.10
C GLY A 33 4.76 7.12 0.51
N SER A 34 6.08 6.91 0.52
CA SER A 34 7.06 7.96 0.78
C SER A 34 7.03 9.02 -0.32
N MET A 35 7.29 10.29 0.01
CA MET A 35 7.13 11.45 -0.88
C MET A 35 8.42 12.28 -1.02
N ASP A 36 9.54 11.74 -0.57
CA ASP A 36 10.88 12.32 -0.70
C ASP A 36 11.96 11.22 -0.72
N GLY A 37 13.21 11.62 -0.98
CA GLY A 37 14.37 10.71 -1.00
C GLY A 37 14.95 10.37 0.38
N HIS A 38 14.49 11.03 1.45
CA HIS A 38 14.88 10.75 2.84
C HIS A 38 13.95 9.72 3.51
N PRO A 39 13.16 9.01 2.71
CA PRO A 39 11.75 8.66 2.96
C PRO A 39 11.19 9.09 4.32
N SER A 40 10.94 10.40 4.49
CA SER A 40 10.47 10.97 5.77
C SER A 40 9.01 11.40 5.73
N ARG A 41 8.53 11.94 4.60
CA ARG A 41 7.14 12.34 4.40
C ARG A 41 6.36 11.26 3.66
N TYR A 42 5.11 11.05 4.04
CA TYR A 42 4.24 10.05 3.44
C TYR A 42 2.88 10.63 3.07
N CYS A 43 2.29 10.14 1.97
CA CYS A 43 0.86 10.31 1.67
C CYS A 43 0.14 8.98 1.87
N ALA A 44 -1.14 9.06 2.24
CA ALA A 44 -1.97 7.90 2.54
C ALA A 44 -3.18 7.82 1.61
N THR A 45 -3.59 6.60 1.29
CA THR A 45 -4.86 6.26 0.65
C THR A 45 -5.58 5.24 1.52
N VAL A 46 -6.89 5.39 1.69
CA VAL A 46 -7.70 4.52 2.56
C VAL A 46 -8.96 4.09 1.80
N ARG A 47 -9.35 2.82 1.91
CA ARG A 47 -10.59 2.28 1.33
C ARG A 47 -11.27 1.34 2.29
N VAL A 48 -12.60 1.42 2.31
CA VAL A 48 -13.47 0.45 3.00
C VAL A 48 -13.66 -0.77 2.09
N GLN A 49 -13.39 -1.96 2.62
CA GLN A 49 -13.55 -3.24 1.94
C GLN A 49 -14.67 -4.05 2.60
N THR A 50 -15.65 -4.50 1.83
CA THR A 50 -16.71 -5.37 2.36
C THR A 50 -16.13 -6.71 2.82
N SER A 51 -16.70 -7.29 3.88
CA SER A 51 -16.30 -8.60 4.41
C SER A 51 -16.28 -9.65 3.28
N ARG A 52 -15.11 -10.24 3.01
CA ARG A 52 -14.83 -11.24 1.95
C ARG A 52 -14.78 -10.68 0.52
N GLN A 53 -13.94 -9.67 0.26
CA GLN A 53 -13.58 -9.36 -1.12
C GLN A 53 -12.75 -10.51 -1.73
N ASP A 54 -13.10 -10.91 -2.94
CA ASP A 54 -12.28 -11.80 -3.75
C ASP A 54 -10.93 -11.15 -4.04
N LEU A 55 -9.86 -11.96 -4.11
CA LEU A 55 -8.47 -11.54 -4.36
C LEU A 55 -8.32 -10.57 -5.54
N SER A 56 -9.19 -10.68 -6.54
CA SER A 56 -9.21 -9.80 -7.71
C SER A 56 -9.47 -8.34 -7.34
N GLN A 57 -10.41 -8.04 -6.45
CA GLN A 57 -10.73 -6.66 -6.06
C GLN A 57 -9.61 -6.01 -5.24
N GLU A 58 -8.93 -6.78 -4.39
CA GLU A 58 -7.76 -6.30 -3.64
C GLU A 58 -6.60 -5.97 -4.59
N GLN A 59 -6.39 -6.79 -5.62
CA GLN A 59 -5.36 -6.56 -6.63
C GLN A 59 -5.64 -5.31 -7.46
N PHE A 60 -6.88 -5.10 -7.92
CA PHE A 60 -7.26 -3.89 -8.65
C PHE A 60 -7.09 -2.62 -7.79
N TYR A 61 -7.51 -2.66 -6.53
CA TYR A 61 -7.31 -1.54 -5.61
C TYR A 61 -5.82 -1.23 -5.42
N SER A 62 -5.00 -2.26 -5.22
CA SER A 62 -3.56 -2.09 -5.05
C SER A 62 -2.92 -1.44 -6.28
N GLN A 63 -3.34 -1.82 -7.50
CA GLN A 63 -2.83 -1.21 -8.73
C GLN A 63 -3.19 0.27 -8.85
N GLU A 64 -4.46 0.63 -8.60
CA GLU A 64 -4.95 2.01 -8.63
C GLU A 64 -4.17 2.89 -7.64
N VAL A 65 -4.03 2.40 -6.40
CA VAL A 65 -3.32 3.09 -5.33
C VAL A 65 -1.84 3.24 -5.61
N ILE A 66 -1.17 2.20 -6.13
CA ILE A 66 0.25 2.28 -6.48
C ILE A 66 0.46 3.32 -7.59
N GLN A 67 -0.43 3.40 -8.58
CA GLN A 67 -0.36 4.44 -9.61
C GLN A 67 -0.51 5.84 -9.01
N ASP A 68 -1.49 6.05 -8.15
CA ASP A 68 -1.72 7.34 -7.50
C ASP A 68 -0.54 7.78 -6.63
N LEU A 69 -0.01 6.89 -5.79
CA LEU A 69 1.15 7.15 -4.94
C LEU A 69 2.41 7.41 -5.77
N THR A 70 2.59 6.69 -6.89
CA THR A 70 3.73 6.92 -7.80
C THR A 70 3.60 8.27 -8.52
N ASN A 71 2.39 8.65 -8.93
CA ASN A 71 2.11 9.96 -9.52
C ASN A 71 2.36 11.10 -8.51
N MET A 72 1.95 10.92 -7.26
CA MET A 72 2.22 11.88 -6.18
C MET A 72 3.71 11.97 -5.88
N PHE A 73 4.43 10.85 -5.83
CA PHE A 73 5.88 10.83 -5.66
C PHE A 73 6.58 11.61 -6.79
N TYR A 74 6.17 11.41 -8.05
CA TYR A 74 6.72 12.18 -9.17
C TYR A 74 6.40 13.67 -9.06
N LYS A 75 5.18 14.04 -8.64
CA LYS A 75 4.82 15.46 -8.42
C LYS A 75 5.68 16.10 -7.32
N SER A 76 5.99 15.37 -6.26
CA SER A 76 6.76 15.85 -5.10
C SER A 76 8.28 15.87 -5.31
N THR A 77 8.82 14.91 -6.06
CA THR A 77 10.27 14.72 -6.20
C THR A 77 10.81 15.06 -7.58
N ARG A 78 9.96 15.11 -8.62
CA ARG A 78 10.31 15.17 -10.05
C ARG A 78 11.09 13.97 -10.58
N PHE A 79 11.15 12.88 -9.82
CA PHE A 79 11.75 11.63 -10.25
C PHE A 79 10.69 10.52 -10.35
N LYS A 80 10.82 9.68 -11.38
CA LYS A 80 10.07 8.43 -11.43
C LYS A 80 10.81 7.40 -10.58
N PRO A 81 10.12 6.65 -9.70
CA PRO A 81 10.79 5.60 -8.95
C PRO A 81 11.28 4.52 -9.91
N THR A 82 12.55 4.14 -9.75
CA THR A 82 13.17 3.01 -10.44
C THR A 82 12.90 1.69 -9.71
N ARG A 83 12.51 1.79 -8.44
CA ARG A 83 12.18 0.66 -7.56
C ARG A 83 10.99 1.04 -6.67
N ILE A 84 10.16 0.04 -6.40
CA ILE A 84 9.07 0.10 -5.43
C ILE A 84 9.37 -0.95 -4.36
N ILE A 85 9.44 -0.53 -3.10
CA ILE A 85 9.59 -1.45 -1.96
C ILE A 85 8.26 -1.47 -1.22
N TYR A 86 7.61 -2.62 -1.19
CA TYR A 86 6.26 -2.78 -0.67
C TYR A 86 6.28 -3.62 0.61
N TYR A 87 5.98 -2.99 1.75
CA TYR A 87 5.81 -3.65 3.03
C TYR A 87 4.33 -3.94 3.26
N ARG A 88 3.95 -5.21 3.21
CA ARG A 88 2.58 -5.66 3.50
C ARG A 88 2.52 -6.26 4.90
N GLY A 89 1.83 -5.57 5.81
CA GLY A 89 1.50 -6.06 7.15
C GLY A 89 0.23 -6.91 7.15
N GLY A 90 -0.01 -7.61 8.27
CA GLY A 90 -1.29 -8.28 8.55
C GLY A 90 -1.56 -9.57 7.76
N VAL A 91 -0.57 -10.11 7.04
CA VAL A 91 -0.72 -11.34 6.24
C VAL A 91 -0.19 -12.54 7.03
N SER A 92 -1.04 -13.53 7.25
CA SER A 92 -0.62 -14.82 7.84
C SER A 92 0.17 -15.66 6.85
N GLU A 93 0.95 -16.63 7.33
CA GLU A 93 1.72 -17.55 6.45
C GLU A 93 0.83 -18.25 5.41
N GLY A 94 -0.41 -18.60 5.78
CA GLY A 94 -1.36 -19.24 4.87
C GLY A 94 -1.83 -18.35 3.71
N GLN A 95 -1.71 -17.03 3.86
CA GLN A 95 -2.10 -16.02 2.87
C GLN A 95 -0.92 -15.54 2.01
N MET A 96 0.33 -15.86 2.36
CA MET A 96 1.52 -15.42 1.62
C MET A 96 1.59 -15.94 0.17
N LYS A 97 0.93 -17.07 -0.12
CA LYS A 97 0.95 -17.72 -1.43
C LYS A 97 -0.24 -17.36 -2.32
N GLN A 98 -1.20 -16.61 -1.80
CA GLN A 98 -2.36 -16.11 -2.56
C GLN A 98 -1.96 -14.87 -3.35
#